data_AF-A0A9E5UVQ1-F1
#
_entry.id   AF-A0A9E5UVQ1-F1
#
_cell.length_a   1.000
_cell.length_b   1.000
_cell.length_c   1.000
_cell.angle_alpha   90.00
_cell.angle_beta   90.00
_cell.angle_gamma   90.00
#
_symmetry.space_group_name_H-M   'P 1'
#
loop_
_entity.id
_entity.type
_entity.pdbx_description
1 polymer ?
#
loop_
_entity_poly.entity_id
_entity_poly.type
_entity_poly.pdbx_seq_one_letter_code
_entity_poly.pdbx_strand_id
1 'polypeptide(L)'
;MQPPYEESPLYRIRHSMAHVMAEAMLDLFPQAKIAIGPPIEDGFYYDFDLPRPITEADLQQVEARMREIIRGNHAFQRREVSLDEARQLFADQPYKLELIEELAGKGEALSTYKQDTFEDLCRGPHVASTAELNPEAFSVSFKEVAGAYWRGDEKKPMLTRIYGTAWEAPEELVDYLQRLEEAKKRDHRLLGQQLDLFTFSQLVGKGLPLWKPKGAQLRDTLERFLREEQARRGYQHIVTPHIGNLELYRTSGHYPYYSDSQYAPIQVDEEQFLLKPMNCPHHIQVFASEMHSYRDLPLRFAEFGTVYRYEKSGELSGLTRVRGFTQDDAHLFVTPEQLSDEFIGVVELIEFVFTRVGLTDFRARVGTRDPESDKYVGDPVLWDQATRAIIEACEKVGLNYSVEAGEAAFYGPKLDFVVRDVLKR
;
A
#
# COMPACT_ATOMS: atom_id res chain seq x y z
N MET A 1 -9.37 16.70 16.42
CA MET A 1 -8.56 16.06 15.38
C MET A 1 -7.11 16.33 15.68
N GLN A 2 -6.26 15.31 15.72
CA GLN A 2 -4.82 15.54 15.67
C GLN A 2 -4.48 16.17 14.30
N PRO A 3 -3.49 17.08 14.22
CA PRO A 3 -3.07 17.64 12.95
C PRO A 3 -2.56 16.53 12.00
N PRO A 4 -2.62 16.73 10.67
CA PRO A 4 -2.02 15.82 9.70
C PRO A 4 -0.56 15.53 10.04
N TYR A 5 -0.08 14.32 9.70
CA TYR A 5 1.28 13.90 10.02
C TYR A 5 2.33 14.89 9.47
N GLU A 6 2.08 15.44 8.29
CA GLU A 6 2.90 16.44 7.59
C GLU A 6 3.12 17.73 8.40
N GLU A 7 2.22 18.02 9.34
CA GLU A 7 2.30 19.19 10.22
C GLU A 7 2.93 18.86 11.59
N SER A 8 3.22 17.59 11.85
CA SER A 8 3.77 17.15 13.13
C SER A 8 5.24 17.52 13.32
N PRO A 9 5.70 17.71 14.58
CA PRO A 9 7.14 17.85 14.87
C PRO A 9 7.96 16.65 14.38
N LEU A 10 7.44 15.43 14.53
CA LEU A 10 8.08 14.20 14.07
C LEU A 10 8.35 14.18 12.57
N TYR A 11 7.45 14.72 11.75
CA TYR A 11 7.68 14.84 10.30
C TYR A 11 8.95 15.66 10.02
N ARG A 12 9.11 16.82 10.67
CA ARG A 12 10.29 17.68 10.52
C ARG A 12 11.55 17.01 11.03
N ILE A 13 11.48 16.33 12.17
CA ILE A 13 12.60 15.57 12.76
C ILE A 13 13.07 14.50 11.79
N ARG A 14 12.15 13.67 11.26
CA ARG A 14 12.47 12.55 10.37
C ARG A 14 12.98 13.02 9.02
N HIS A 15 12.40 14.09 8.48
CA HIS A 15 12.88 14.68 7.24
C HIS A 15 14.31 15.24 7.39
N SER A 16 14.58 15.91 8.51
CA SER A 16 15.91 16.43 8.82
C SER A 16 16.91 15.30 9.09
N MET A 17 16.48 14.22 9.74
CA MET A 17 17.32 13.05 9.96
C MET A 17 17.66 12.31 8.66
N ALA A 18 16.77 12.32 7.66
CA ALA A 18 17.07 11.81 6.32
C ALA A 18 18.22 12.59 5.66
N HIS A 19 18.24 13.92 5.79
CA HIS A 19 19.35 14.76 5.32
C HIS A 19 20.66 14.49 6.07
N VAL A 20 20.60 14.36 7.40
CA VAL A 20 21.77 14.00 8.22
C VAL A 20 22.32 12.62 7.84
N MET A 21 21.45 11.65 7.53
CA MET A 21 21.86 10.34 7.02
C MET A 21 22.52 10.45 5.64
N ALA A 22 21.97 11.26 4.73
CA ALA A 22 22.55 11.46 3.40
C ALA A 22 23.94 12.11 3.47
N GLU A 23 24.13 13.09 4.35
CA GLU A 23 25.43 13.70 4.62
C GLU A 23 26.43 12.66 5.15
N ALA A 24 26.06 11.92 6.20
CA ALA A 24 26.92 10.86 6.77
C ALA A 24 27.27 9.77 5.74
N MET A 25 26.34 9.45 4.84
CA MET A 25 26.56 8.50 3.75
C MET A 25 27.54 9.03 2.70
N LEU A 26 27.47 10.31 2.34
CA LEU A 26 28.41 10.92 1.39
C LEU A 26 29.81 11.11 2.00
N ASP A 27 29.90 11.37 3.31
CA ASP A 27 31.18 11.38 4.02
C ASP A 27 31.88 10.01 3.94
N LEU A 28 31.11 8.92 4.09
CA LEU A 28 31.65 7.55 4.01
C LEU A 28 31.85 7.07 2.57
N PHE A 29 30.97 7.48 1.65
CA PHE A 29 30.99 7.11 0.24
C PHE A 29 30.92 8.36 -0.66
N PRO A 30 32.03 9.09 -0.87
CA PRO A 30 32.02 10.33 -1.64
C PRO A 30 31.60 10.18 -3.11
N GLN A 31 31.63 8.95 -3.64
CA GLN A 31 31.20 8.66 -5.03
C GLN A 31 29.72 8.28 -5.13
N ALA A 32 29.01 8.11 -4.00
CA ALA A 32 27.62 7.71 -4.00
C ALA A 32 26.74 8.77 -4.68
N LYS A 33 25.68 8.31 -5.36
CA LYS A 33 24.67 9.20 -5.92
C LYS A 33 23.40 9.13 -5.09
N ILE A 34 22.87 10.30 -4.74
CA ILE A 34 21.67 10.44 -3.92
C ILE A 34 20.44 10.61 -4.81
N ALA A 35 19.34 9.96 -4.45
CA ALA A 35 18.09 10.04 -5.18
C ALA A 35 16.99 10.74 -4.37
N ILE A 36 16.16 9.99 -3.64
CA ILE A 36 15.04 10.52 -2.85
C ILE A 36 15.12 10.04 -1.41
N GLY A 37 14.72 10.89 -0.47
CA GLY A 37 14.68 10.52 0.95
C GLY A 37 13.54 11.16 1.74
N PRO A 38 12.28 10.73 1.52
CA PRO A 38 11.14 11.31 2.22
C PRO A 38 10.99 10.78 3.66
N PRO A 39 10.39 11.58 4.56
CA PRO A 39 9.87 11.06 5.82
C PRO A 39 8.66 10.14 5.57
N ILE A 40 8.46 9.18 6.47
CA ILE A 40 7.32 8.25 6.50
C ILE A 40 6.78 8.15 7.94
N GLU A 41 5.58 7.60 8.14
CA GLU A 41 4.86 7.61 9.43
C GLU A 41 5.67 7.06 10.63
N ASP A 42 6.59 6.13 10.41
CA ASP A 42 7.42 5.54 11.47
C ASP A 42 8.92 5.84 11.30
N GLY A 43 9.30 6.77 10.43
CA GLY A 43 10.70 7.07 10.18
C GLY A 43 10.96 7.82 8.88
N PHE A 44 11.97 7.39 8.14
CA PHE A 44 12.36 7.92 6.85
C PHE A 44 13.10 6.84 6.07
N TYR A 45 13.35 7.08 4.79
CA TYR A 45 14.34 6.32 4.04
C TYR A 45 15.14 7.26 3.15
N TYR A 46 16.24 6.76 2.58
CA TYR A 46 16.95 7.45 1.51
C TYR A 46 17.51 6.41 0.52
N ASP A 47 17.33 6.69 -0.77
CA ASP A 47 17.81 5.84 -1.87
C ASP A 47 19.18 6.31 -2.37
N PHE A 48 20.13 5.39 -2.41
CA PHE A 48 21.51 5.64 -2.85
C PHE A 48 21.93 4.70 -3.98
N ASP A 49 22.63 5.24 -4.97
CA ASP A 49 23.49 4.45 -5.85
C ASP A 49 24.89 4.40 -5.23
N LEU A 50 25.30 3.20 -4.80
CA LEU A 50 26.51 2.99 -4.03
C LEU A 50 27.57 2.28 -4.87
N PRO A 51 28.87 2.62 -4.71
CA PRO A 51 29.94 1.98 -5.45
C PRO A 51 30.12 0.48 -5.09
N ARG A 52 29.60 0.06 -3.95
CA ARG A 52 29.53 -1.33 -3.50
C ARG A 52 28.32 -1.55 -2.60
N PRO A 53 27.86 -2.80 -2.40
CA PRO A 53 26.88 -3.11 -1.38
C PRO A 53 27.31 -2.61 0.00
N ILE A 54 26.37 -2.00 0.72
CA ILE A 54 26.56 -1.56 2.10
C ILE A 54 26.56 -2.74 3.06
N THR A 55 27.37 -2.66 4.12
CA THR A 55 27.47 -3.69 5.15
C THR A 55 26.92 -3.18 6.49
N GLU A 56 26.66 -4.09 7.43
CA GLU A 56 26.23 -3.73 8.79
C GLU A 56 27.27 -2.85 9.50
N ALA A 57 28.56 -3.09 9.27
CA ALA A 57 29.65 -2.28 9.80
C ALA A 57 29.68 -0.85 9.21
N ASP A 58 29.25 -0.68 7.95
CA ASP A 58 29.09 0.64 7.35
C ASP A 58 27.92 1.39 8.00
N LEU A 59 26.78 0.72 8.24
CA LEU A 59 25.63 1.33 8.92
C LEU A 59 25.98 1.80 10.33
N GLN A 60 26.81 1.05 11.07
CA GLN A 60 27.32 1.48 12.37
C GLN A 60 28.21 2.73 12.27
N GLN A 61 29.04 2.84 11.24
CA GLN A 61 29.85 4.04 10.98
C GLN A 61 28.98 5.23 10.59
N VAL A 62 27.94 5.01 9.77
CA VAL A 62 26.96 6.04 9.40
C VAL A 62 26.25 6.56 10.64
N GLU A 63 25.75 5.70 11.53
CA GLU A 63 25.12 6.13 12.78
C GLU A 63 26.08 6.93 13.66
N ALA A 64 27.34 6.50 13.78
CA ALA A 64 28.35 7.24 14.53
C ALA A 64 28.55 8.65 13.94
N ARG A 65 28.68 8.75 12.61
CA ARG A 65 28.85 10.02 11.91
C ARG A 65 27.61 10.92 12.02
N MET A 66 26.41 10.36 11.94
CA MET A 66 25.17 11.10 12.16
C MET A 66 25.13 11.73 13.56
N ARG A 67 25.55 10.99 14.61
CA ARG A 67 25.64 11.54 15.98
C ARG A 67 26.63 12.71 16.07
N GLU A 68 27.73 12.68 15.32
CA GLU A 68 28.68 13.79 15.25
C GLU A 68 28.07 15.03 14.59
N ILE A 69 27.39 14.87 13.44
CA ILE A 69 26.71 15.97 12.73
C ILE A 69 25.63 16.61 13.61
N ILE A 70 24.85 15.79 14.33
CA ILE A 70 23.83 16.28 15.27
C ILE A 70 24.46 17.15 16.37
N ARG A 71 25.58 16.71 16.95
CA ARG A 71 26.32 17.45 17.99
C ARG A 71 26.98 18.73 17.46
N GLY A 72 27.14 18.87 16.15
CA GLY A 72 27.71 20.06 15.50
C GLY A 72 26.81 21.29 15.50
N ASN A 73 25.50 21.16 15.80
CA ASN A 73 24.54 22.28 15.89
C ASN A 73 24.52 23.16 14.63
N HIS A 74 24.34 22.53 13.47
CA HIS A 74 24.31 23.19 12.19
C HIS A 74 22.88 23.64 11.83
N ALA A 75 22.72 24.88 11.38
CA ALA A 75 21.44 25.40 10.93
C ALA A 75 21.02 24.78 9.58
N PHE A 76 19.74 24.44 9.44
CA PHE A 76 19.16 24.06 8.15
C PHE A 76 18.74 25.32 7.39
N GLN A 77 19.47 25.66 6.32
CA GLN A 77 19.28 26.89 5.57
C GLN A 77 18.56 26.60 4.26
N ARG A 78 17.29 27.04 4.16
CA ARG A 78 16.54 27.02 2.90
C ARG A 78 17.00 28.15 1.99
N ARG A 79 17.22 27.86 0.71
CA ARG A 79 17.33 28.88 -0.33
C ARG A 79 16.61 28.46 -1.60
N GLU A 80 16.11 29.46 -2.32
CA GLU A 80 15.57 29.25 -3.66
C GLU A 80 16.70 29.38 -4.67
N VAL A 81 16.71 28.48 -5.65
CA VAL A 81 17.77 28.39 -6.65
C VAL A 81 17.18 28.45 -8.04
N SER A 82 17.93 29.04 -8.96
CA SER A 82 17.55 28.99 -10.38
C SER A 82 17.75 27.58 -10.95
N LEU A 83 17.13 27.29 -12.10
CA LEU A 83 17.33 26.03 -12.81
C LEU A 83 18.81 25.78 -13.14
N ASP A 84 19.51 26.81 -13.63
CA ASP A 84 20.93 26.68 -13.99
C ASP A 84 21.83 26.50 -12.76
N GLU A 85 21.51 27.18 -11.66
CA GLU A 85 22.23 26.99 -10.39
C GLU A 85 22.01 25.57 -9.82
N ALA A 86 20.77 25.08 -9.85
CA ALA A 86 20.47 23.72 -9.42
C ALA A 86 21.21 22.67 -10.26
N ARG A 87 21.26 22.85 -11.58
CA ARG A 87 22.03 21.98 -12.49
C ARG A 87 23.52 21.97 -12.18
N GLN A 88 24.08 23.12 -11.82
CA GLN A 88 25.50 23.22 -11.45
C GLN A 88 25.78 22.57 -10.10
N LEU A 89 24.92 22.80 -9.11
CA LEU A 89 25.06 22.25 -7.76
C LEU A 89 24.99 20.72 -7.75
N PHE A 90 24.10 20.16 -8.57
CA PHE A 90 23.85 18.71 -8.66
C PHE A 90 24.42 18.09 -9.94
N ALA A 91 25.43 18.71 -10.57
CA ALA A 91 25.96 18.28 -11.87
C ALA A 91 26.47 16.83 -11.88
N ASP A 92 26.95 16.35 -10.74
CA ASP A 92 27.42 14.98 -10.57
C ASP A 92 26.34 14.02 -10.03
N GLN A 93 25.11 14.49 -9.78
CA GLN A 93 24.01 13.75 -9.16
C GLN A 93 22.89 13.49 -10.18
N PRO A 94 22.97 12.41 -10.99
CA PRO A 94 22.08 12.19 -12.14
C PRO A 94 20.59 12.11 -11.75
N TYR A 95 20.27 11.51 -10.62
CA TYR A 95 18.89 11.40 -10.13
C TYR A 95 18.31 12.76 -9.71
N LYS A 96 19.13 13.64 -9.14
CA LYS A 96 18.73 15.01 -8.80
C LYS A 96 18.54 15.86 -10.04
N LEU A 97 19.37 15.69 -11.07
CA LEU A 97 19.17 16.36 -12.36
C LEU A 97 17.83 15.98 -12.99
N GLU A 98 17.47 14.68 -13.02
CA GLU A 98 16.16 14.25 -13.52
C GLU A 98 15.01 14.90 -12.74
N LEU A 99 15.10 14.96 -11.41
CA LEU A 99 14.12 15.65 -10.56
C LEU A 99 14.03 17.15 -10.86
N ILE A 100 15.16 17.82 -11.07
CA ILE A 100 15.21 19.25 -11.40
C ILE A 100 14.50 19.53 -12.72
N GLU A 101 14.77 18.74 -13.77
CA GLU A 101 14.12 18.90 -15.07
C GLU A 101 12.60 18.70 -14.99
N GLU A 102 12.15 17.69 -14.23
CA GLU A 102 10.72 17.43 -14.03
C GLU A 102 10.02 18.59 -13.30
N LEU A 103 10.61 19.05 -12.19
CA LEU A 103 10.06 20.16 -11.41
C LEU A 103 10.01 21.44 -12.24
N ALA A 104 11.07 21.72 -13.00
CA ALA A 104 11.13 22.86 -13.90
C ALA A 104 10.10 22.76 -15.04
N GLY A 105 9.92 21.57 -15.62
CA GLY A 105 8.91 21.31 -16.65
C GLY A 105 7.47 21.53 -16.17
N LYS A 106 7.22 21.36 -14.87
CA LYS A 106 5.93 21.66 -14.22
C LYS A 106 5.80 23.13 -13.78
N GLY A 107 6.83 23.95 -13.96
CA GLY A 107 6.85 25.35 -13.52
C GLY A 107 6.94 25.52 -12.00
N GLU A 108 7.41 24.50 -11.29
CA GLU A 108 7.50 24.53 -9.83
C GLU A 108 8.81 25.19 -9.37
N ALA A 109 8.76 25.95 -8.27
CA ALA A 109 9.94 26.58 -7.71
C ALA A 109 10.94 25.54 -7.18
N LEU A 110 12.23 25.75 -7.47
CA LEU A 110 13.33 24.92 -6.98
C LEU A 110 13.90 25.52 -5.70
N SER A 111 14.02 24.69 -4.67
CA SER A 111 14.66 25.06 -3.41
C SER A 111 15.63 23.99 -2.95
N THR A 112 16.64 24.43 -2.23
CA THR A 112 17.60 23.55 -1.56
C THR A 112 17.62 23.82 -0.07
N TYR A 113 18.04 22.81 0.67
CA TYR A 113 18.38 22.92 2.09
C TYR A 113 19.84 22.56 2.26
N LYS A 114 20.59 23.47 2.89
CA LYS A 114 21.98 23.24 3.28
C LYS A 114 22.08 23.05 4.78
N GLN A 115 22.80 22.01 5.21
CA GLN A 115 23.25 21.86 6.58
C GLN A 115 24.71 21.35 6.58
N ASP A 116 25.52 21.92 7.46
CA ASP A 116 26.98 21.70 7.50
C ASP A 116 27.62 21.73 6.10
N THR A 117 28.10 20.58 5.61
CA THR A 117 28.78 20.46 4.31
C THR A 117 27.86 19.98 3.19
N PHE A 118 26.66 19.50 3.55
CA PHE A 118 25.71 18.91 2.64
C PHE A 118 24.64 19.90 2.19
N GLU A 119 24.29 19.84 0.91
CA GLU A 119 23.18 20.59 0.33
C GLU A 119 22.34 19.71 -0.58
N ASP A 120 21.03 19.73 -0.41
CA ASP A 120 20.11 18.86 -1.14
C ASP A 120 18.88 19.58 -1.68
N LEU A 121 18.39 19.08 -2.81
CA LEU A 121 17.18 19.53 -3.47
C LEU A 121 15.97 19.07 -2.64
N CYS A 122 15.35 20.01 -1.94
CA CYS A 122 14.29 19.71 -0.99
C CYS A 122 13.36 20.91 -0.79
N ARG A 123 12.07 20.65 -0.57
CA ARG A 123 11.06 21.67 -0.23
C ARG A 123 10.93 21.94 1.26
N GLY A 124 11.36 21.00 2.09
CA GLY A 124 11.12 21.02 3.53
C GLY A 124 9.67 20.65 3.89
N PRO A 125 9.21 21.02 5.11
CA PRO A 125 9.97 21.71 6.15
C PRO A 125 11.04 20.83 6.82
N HIS A 126 12.01 21.50 7.46
CA HIS A 126 13.04 20.92 8.34
C HIS A 126 12.95 21.55 9.74
N VAL A 127 13.66 20.97 10.72
CA VAL A 127 13.95 21.65 12.00
C VAL A 127 14.88 22.84 11.75
N ALA A 128 15.00 23.80 12.68
CA ALA A 128 15.83 24.97 12.44
C ALA A 128 17.34 24.66 12.58
N SER A 129 17.70 23.74 13.48
CA SER A 129 19.09 23.28 13.65
C SER A 129 19.18 21.78 13.95
N THR A 130 20.31 21.16 13.61
CA THR A 130 20.62 19.78 14.00
C THR A 130 20.59 19.58 15.53
N ALA A 131 20.73 20.64 16.33
CA ALA A 131 20.59 20.56 17.79
C ALA A 131 19.16 20.28 18.29
N GLU A 132 18.14 20.43 17.44
CA GLU A 132 16.76 20.01 17.76
C GLU A 132 16.57 18.49 17.57
N LEU A 133 17.55 17.81 16.96
CA LEU A 133 17.55 16.37 16.79
C LEU A 133 18.20 15.71 18.01
N ASN A 134 17.66 14.57 18.41
CA ASN A 134 18.21 13.82 19.53
C ASN A 134 19.15 12.71 19.03
N PRO A 135 20.46 12.74 19.36
CA PRO A 135 21.43 11.78 18.86
C PRO A 135 21.25 10.35 19.42
N GLU A 136 20.41 10.18 20.44
CA GLU A 136 20.11 8.88 21.05
C GLU A 136 18.70 8.37 20.70
N ALA A 137 17.93 9.12 19.91
CA ALA A 137 16.54 8.78 19.56
C ALA A 137 16.35 8.43 18.07
N PHE A 138 17.39 7.92 17.41
CA PHE A 138 17.30 7.41 16.04
C PHE A 138 18.02 6.08 15.86
N SER A 139 17.66 5.35 14.79
CA SER A 139 18.45 4.21 14.30
C SER A 139 18.28 4.06 12.78
N VAL A 140 19.36 3.71 12.09
CA VAL A 140 19.35 3.35 10.65
C VAL A 140 19.73 1.89 10.39
N SER A 141 20.03 1.13 11.45
CA SER A 141 20.33 -0.32 11.39
C SER A 141 19.17 -1.21 11.84
N PHE A 142 18.03 -0.64 12.24
CA PHE A 142 16.89 -1.38 12.77
C PHE A 142 16.16 -2.28 11.74
N LYS A 143 16.36 -2.01 10.44
CA LYS A 143 15.79 -2.74 9.30
C LYS A 143 16.89 -3.15 8.32
N GLU A 144 16.67 -4.26 7.63
CA GLU A 144 17.51 -4.66 6.51
C GLU A 144 17.40 -3.64 5.38
N VAL A 145 18.50 -3.48 4.63
CA VAL A 145 18.55 -2.63 3.44
C VAL A 145 17.68 -3.23 2.34
N ALA A 146 16.97 -2.38 1.60
CA ALA A 146 16.09 -2.81 0.53
C ALA A 146 16.61 -2.36 -0.84
N GLY A 147 16.26 -3.10 -1.89
CA GLY A 147 16.45 -2.64 -3.27
C GLY A 147 15.22 -1.85 -3.74
N ALA A 148 15.44 -0.69 -4.37
CA ALA A 148 14.38 0.11 -4.97
C ALA A 148 14.76 0.49 -6.39
N TYR A 149 13.88 0.24 -7.36
CA TYR A 149 14.10 0.70 -8.72
C TYR A 149 13.78 2.19 -8.82
N TRP A 150 14.62 2.96 -9.50
CA TRP A 150 14.35 4.37 -9.74
C TRP A 150 13.00 4.57 -10.43
N ARG A 151 12.12 5.41 -9.85
CA ARG A 151 10.71 5.60 -10.26
C ARG A 151 9.83 4.35 -10.26
N GLY A 152 10.25 3.26 -9.61
CA GLY A 152 9.54 1.98 -9.62
C GLY A 152 9.58 1.25 -10.96
N ASP A 153 10.46 1.67 -11.88
CA ASP A 153 10.65 1.06 -13.19
C ASP A 153 11.80 0.04 -13.15
N GLU A 154 11.47 -1.24 -13.30
CA GLU A 154 12.42 -2.35 -13.28
C GLU A 154 13.51 -2.29 -14.37
N LYS A 155 13.33 -1.44 -15.39
CA LYS A 155 14.31 -1.19 -16.45
C LYS A 155 15.34 -0.12 -16.06
N LYS A 156 15.09 0.65 -15.00
CA LYS A 156 15.99 1.68 -14.50
C LYS A 156 16.97 1.11 -13.46
N PRO A 157 18.07 1.83 -13.12
CA PRO A 157 19.02 1.37 -12.12
C PRO A 157 18.35 1.00 -10.78
N MET A 158 18.83 -0.08 -10.18
CA MET A 158 18.43 -0.50 -8.84
C MET A 158 19.27 0.26 -7.80
N LEU A 159 18.60 0.99 -6.93
CA LEU A 159 19.17 1.76 -5.84
C LEU A 159 19.13 0.96 -4.53
N THR A 160 20.01 1.31 -3.61
CA THR A 160 20.02 0.82 -2.23
C THR A 160 19.22 1.76 -1.35
N ARG A 161 18.06 1.30 -0.87
CA ARG A 161 17.22 2.01 0.09
C ARG A 161 17.66 1.70 1.52
N ILE A 162 18.05 2.74 2.23
CA ILE A 162 18.38 2.66 3.66
C ILE A 162 17.22 3.26 4.45
N TYR A 163 16.68 2.49 5.40
CA TYR A 163 15.60 2.94 6.28
C TYR A 163 16.17 3.50 7.58
N GLY A 164 15.62 4.62 8.03
CA GLY A 164 15.88 5.21 9.34
C GLY A 164 14.59 5.40 10.13
N THR A 165 14.69 5.44 11.45
CA THR A 165 13.62 5.87 12.35
C THR A 165 14.17 6.92 13.30
N ALA A 166 13.35 7.92 13.66
CA ALA A 166 13.72 9.00 14.57
C ALA A 166 12.51 9.45 15.38
N TRP A 167 12.78 9.79 16.65
CA TRP A 167 11.81 10.10 17.69
C TRP A 167 12.25 11.35 18.48
N GLU A 168 11.34 11.92 19.26
CA GLU A 168 11.66 13.07 20.12
C GLU A 168 12.47 12.61 21.34
N ALA A 169 12.08 11.48 21.92
CA ALA A 169 12.70 10.91 23.11
C ALA A 169 13.32 9.51 22.86
N PRO A 170 14.45 9.16 23.49
CA PRO A 170 15.08 7.84 23.35
C PRO A 170 14.17 6.69 23.80
N GLU A 171 13.29 6.93 24.78
CA GLU A 171 12.33 5.94 25.27
C GLU A 171 11.34 5.51 24.17
N GLU A 172 10.94 6.43 23.30
CA GLU A 172 10.04 6.15 22.17
C GLU A 172 10.72 5.27 21.12
N LEU A 173 12.03 5.47 20.89
CA LEU A 173 12.82 4.58 20.04
C LEU A 173 12.86 3.18 20.63
N VAL A 174 13.13 3.04 21.93
CA VAL A 174 13.16 1.73 22.60
C VAL A 174 11.80 1.03 22.50
N ASP A 175 10.71 1.73 22.76
CA ASP A 175 9.35 1.20 22.60
C ASP A 175 9.09 0.75 21.14
N TYR A 176 9.45 1.58 20.17
CA TYR A 176 9.30 1.25 18.76
C TYR A 176 10.08 -0.02 18.36
N LEU A 177 11.34 -0.11 18.77
CA LEU A 177 12.18 -1.28 18.49
C LEU A 177 11.65 -2.55 19.17
N GLN A 178 11.17 -2.45 20.42
CA GLN A 178 10.50 -3.57 21.09
C GLN A 178 9.23 -4.00 20.36
N ARG A 179 8.41 -3.05 19.90
CA ARG A 179 7.21 -3.35 19.10
C ARG A 179 7.56 -4.06 17.80
N LEU A 180 8.61 -3.65 17.11
CA LEU A 180 9.07 -4.32 15.89
C LEU A 180 9.54 -5.75 16.16
N GLU A 181 10.26 -5.99 17.25
CA GLU A 181 10.71 -7.33 17.62
C GLU A 181 9.54 -8.24 17.99
N GLU A 182 8.58 -7.72 18.75
CA GLU A 182 7.34 -8.43 19.06
C GLU A 182 6.50 -8.71 17.80
N ALA A 183 6.48 -7.79 16.84
CA ALA A 183 5.81 -7.99 15.57
C ALA A 183 6.50 -9.05 14.69
N LYS A 184 7.84 -9.08 14.65
CA LYS A 184 8.62 -10.12 13.95
C LYS A 184 8.31 -11.52 14.49
N LYS A 185 8.17 -11.67 15.80
CA LYS A 185 7.77 -12.95 16.44
C LYS A 185 6.37 -13.40 16.03
N ARG A 186 5.50 -12.46 15.66
CA ARG A 186 4.10 -12.70 15.26
C ARG A 186 3.89 -12.71 13.75
N ASP A 187 4.97 -12.68 12.98
CA ASP A 187 4.91 -12.76 11.53
C ASP A 187 4.29 -14.10 11.09
N HIS A 188 3.22 -14.05 10.29
CA HIS A 188 2.52 -15.25 9.82
C HIS A 188 3.40 -16.15 8.95
N ARG A 189 4.48 -15.64 8.37
CA ARG A 189 5.45 -16.43 7.60
C ARG A 189 6.27 -17.31 8.53
N LEU A 190 6.67 -16.78 9.68
CA LEU A 190 7.39 -17.52 10.72
C LEU A 190 6.44 -18.51 11.40
N LEU A 191 5.30 -18.01 11.88
CA LEU A 191 4.30 -18.83 12.57
C LEU A 191 3.71 -19.90 11.64
N GLY A 192 3.45 -19.57 10.38
CA GLY A 192 2.92 -20.49 9.39
C GLY A 192 3.83 -21.70 9.14
N GLN A 193 5.15 -21.50 9.19
CA GLN A 193 6.12 -22.58 9.14
C GLN A 193 6.19 -23.36 10.45
N GLN A 194 6.29 -22.67 11.59
CA GLN A 194 6.40 -23.30 12.92
C GLN A 194 5.16 -24.13 13.28
N LEU A 195 3.97 -23.67 12.90
CA LEU A 195 2.68 -24.30 13.18
C LEU A 195 2.23 -25.27 12.09
N ASP A 196 3.00 -25.38 11.01
CA ASP A 196 2.74 -26.27 9.88
C ASP A 196 1.44 -25.96 9.11
N LEU A 197 1.18 -24.68 8.85
CA LEU A 197 -0.06 -24.20 8.25
C LEU A 197 0.00 -24.13 6.72
N PHE A 198 1.11 -23.64 6.16
CA PHE A 198 1.30 -23.53 4.71
C PHE A 198 2.78 -23.62 4.36
N THR A 199 3.05 -23.83 3.07
CA THR A 199 4.41 -23.78 2.53
C THR A 199 4.42 -23.16 1.14
N PHE A 200 5.61 -22.79 0.67
CA PHE A 200 5.84 -22.33 -0.70
C PHE A 200 6.83 -23.28 -1.37
N SER A 201 6.56 -23.60 -2.63
CA SER A 201 7.46 -24.41 -3.46
C SER A 201 7.86 -23.60 -4.68
N GLN A 202 9.16 -23.47 -4.92
CA GLN A 202 9.66 -22.83 -6.14
C GLN A 202 9.18 -23.54 -7.41
N LEU A 203 8.99 -24.87 -7.34
CA LEU A 203 8.44 -25.67 -8.44
C LEU A 203 6.97 -25.37 -8.72
N VAL A 204 6.21 -24.94 -7.71
CA VAL A 204 4.80 -24.55 -7.88
C VAL A 204 4.70 -23.11 -8.39
N GLY A 205 5.56 -22.21 -7.91
CA GLY A 205 5.64 -20.83 -8.36
C GLY A 205 5.52 -19.81 -7.22
N LYS A 206 6.10 -18.62 -7.42
CA LYS A 206 6.07 -17.53 -6.44
C LYS A 206 4.64 -17.01 -6.27
N GLY A 207 4.25 -16.73 -5.03
CA GLY A 207 2.92 -16.18 -4.71
C GLY A 207 1.77 -17.19 -4.82
N LEU A 208 2.08 -18.49 -4.89
CA LEU A 208 1.10 -19.58 -4.91
C LEU A 208 1.29 -20.46 -3.67
N PRO A 209 0.64 -20.13 -2.54
CA PRO A 209 0.81 -20.87 -1.30
C PRO A 209 0.16 -22.26 -1.37
N LEU A 210 0.84 -23.24 -0.78
CA LEU A 210 0.31 -24.59 -0.56
C LEU A 210 -0.20 -24.68 0.87
N TRP A 211 -1.51 -24.82 1.02
CA TRP A 211 -2.15 -25.04 2.33
C TRP A 211 -1.85 -26.46 2.82
N LYS A 212 -1.23 -26.57 4.00
CA LYS A 212 -1.00 -27.85 4.69
C LYS A 212 -2.24 -28.27 5.49
N PRO A 213 -2.36 -29.52 5.96
CA PRO A 213 -3.60 -30.00 6.59
C PRO A 213 -4.15 -29.10 7.70
N LYS A 214 -3.30 -28.58 8.59
CA LYS A 214 -3.72 -27.67 9.67
C LYS A 214 -4.20 -26.31 9.15
N GLY A 215 -3.51 -25.74 8.17
CA GLY A 215 -3.93 -24.48 7.55
C GLY A 215 -5.20 -24.65 6.73
N ALA A 216 -5.36 -25.77 6.03
CA ALA A 216 -6.58 -26.10 5.30
C ALA A 216 -7.78 -26.25 6.25
N GLN A 217 -7.59 -26.87 7.42
CA GLN A 217 -8.62 -26.96 8.45
C GLN A 217 -9.00 -25.57 9.02
N LEU A 218 -8.00 -24.71 9.26
CA LEU A 218 -8.25 -23.34 9.69
C LEU A 218 -9.08 -22.57 8.65
N ARG A 219 -8.67 -22.67 7.39
CA ARG A 219 -9.37 -22.06 6.25
C ARG A 219 -10.81 -22.56 6.14
N ASP A 220 -11.03 -23.88 6.14
CA ASP A 220 -12.37 -24.49 6.11
C ASP A 220 -13.27 -24.02 7.26
N THR A 221 -12.69 -23.89 8.46
CA THR A 221 -13.42 -23.40 9.64
C THR A 221 -13.94 -21.98 9.43
N LEU A 222 -13.10 -21.09 8.87
CA LEU A 222 -13.50 -19.71 8.56
C LEU A 222 -14.51 -19.65 7.40
N GLU A 223 -14.30 -20.42 6.34
CA GLU A 223 -15.22 -20.49 5.21
C GLU A 223 -16.60 -20.99 5.64
N ARG A 224 -16.68 -22.05 6.46
CA ARG A 224 -17.96 -22.56 6.99
C ARG A 224 -18.66 -21.55 7.89
N PHE A 225 -17.93 -20.91 8.80
CA PHE A 225 -18.48 -19.87 9.67
C PHE A 225 -19.16 -18.76 8.86
N LEU A 226 -18.47 -18.21 7.87
CA LEU A 226 -19.00 -17.12 7.06
C LEU A 226 -20.12 -17.58 6.13
N ARG A 227 -20.00 -18.77 5.53
CA ARG A 227 -21.05 -19.37 4.68
C ARG A 227 -22.36 -19.55 5.43
N GLU A 228 -22.29 -20.05 6.67
CA GLU A 228 -23.48 -20.20 7.52
C GLU A 228 -24.13 -18.86 7.83
N GLU A 229 -23.33 -17.83 8.12
CA GLU A 229 -23.86 -16.49 8.41
C GLU A 229 -24.45 -15.82 7.17
N GLN A 230 -23.77 -15.91 6.02
CA GLN A 230 -24.25 -15.45 4.73
C GLN A 230 -25.59 -16.13 4.37
N ALA A 231 -25.71 -17.45 4.57
CA ALA A 231 -26.96 -18.17 4.34
C ALA A 231 -28.11 -17.68 5.25
N ARG A 232 -27.84 -17.41 6.54
CA ARG A 232 -28.85 -16.82 7.46
C ARG A 232 -29.33 -15.44 7.00
N ARG A 233 -28.47 -14.69 6.30
CA ARG A 233 -28.76 -13.36 5.74
C ARG A 233 -29.31 -13.42 4.30
N GLY A 234 -29.65 -14.61 3.80
CA GLY A 234 -30.27 -14.78 2.49
C GLY A 234 -29.30 -14.67 1.30
N TYR A 235 -28.00 -14.85 1.52
CA TYR A 235 -27.04 -15.02 0.42
C TYR A 235 -27.17 -16.42 -0.19
N GLN A 236 -27.14 -16.45 -1.51
CA GLN A 236 -27.21 -17.65 -2.32
C GLN A 236 -25.81 -17.97 -2.83
N HIS A 237 -25.28 -19.12 -2.40
CA HIS A 237 -23.95 -19.52 -2.77
C HIS A 237 -23.90 -20.12 -4.18
N ILE A 238 -23.05 -19.55 -5.02
CA ILE A 238 -22.79 -20.00 -6.38
C ILE A 238 -21.32 -20.44 -6.52
N VAL A 239 -21.00 -21.12 -7.61
CA VAL A 239 -19.63 -21.51 -7.97
C VAL A 239 -19.43 -21.21 -9.44
N THR A 240 -18.38 -20.45 -9.75
CA THR A 240 -18.08 -20.02 -11.13
C THR A 240 -16.70 -20.49 -11.58
N PRO A 241 -16.48 -20.70 -12.89
CA PRO A 241 -15.19 -21.14 -13.43
C PRO A 241 -14.00 -20.24 -13.02
N HIS A 242 -12.79 -20.80 -13.06
CA HIS A 242 -11.54 -20.05 -12.82
C HIS A 242 -11.00 -19.32 -14.06
N ILE A 243 -11.49 -19.69 -15.23
CA ILE A 243 -11.14 -19.09 -16.53
C ILE A 243 -12.40 -18.64 -17.22
N GLY A 244 -12.30 -17.56 -18.00
CA GLY A 244 -13.38 -17.06 -18.84
C GLY A 244 -12.87 -16.67 -20.21
N ASN A 245 -13.73 -16.68 -21.22
CA ASN A 245 -13.38 -16.15 -22.53
C ASN A 245 -13.01 -14.66 -22.39
N LEU A 246 -11.97 -14.22 -23.11
CA LEU A 246 -11.44 -12.86 -23.03
C LEU A 246 -12.52 -11.80 -23.30
N GLU A 247 -13.52 -12.14 -24.13
CA GLU A 247 -14.64 -11.26 -24.47
C GLU A 247 -15.52 -10.91 -23.27
N LEU A 248 -15.63 -11.80 -22.28
CA LEU A 248 -16.31 -11.51 -21.01
C LEU A 248 -15.65 -10.32 -20.28
N TYR A 249 -14.31 -10.29 -20.30
CA TYR A 249 -13.53 -9.24 -19.64
C TYR A 249 -13.47 -7.95 -20.45
N ARG A 250 -13.55 -8.03 -21.78
CA ARG A 250 -13.76 -6.86 -22.64
C ARG A 250 -15.12 -6.23 -22.39
N THR A 251 -16.16 -7.06 -22.38
CA THR A 251 -17.55 -6.62 -22.12
C THR A 251 -17.69 -5.96 -20.76
N SER A 252 -17.05 -6.50 -19.72
CA SER A 252 -17.08 -5.92 -18.39
C SER A 252 -16.11 -4.74 -18.18
N GLY A 253 -15.31 -4.38 -19.19
CA GLY A 253 -14.32 -3.30 -19.10
C GLY A 253 -13.05 -3.64 -18.31
N HIS A 254 -12.86 -4.87 -17.86
CA HIS A 254 -11.63 -5.27 -17.18
C HIS A 254 -10.46 -5.48 -18.13
N TYR A 255 -10.71 -5.59 -19.43
CA TYR A 255 -9.69 -5.65 -20.47
C TYR A 255 -9.92 -4.53 -21.51
N PRO A 256 -8.92 -3.72 -21.85
CA PRO A 256 -7.52 -3.79 -21.40
C PRO A 256 -7.22 -2.99 -20.11
N TYR A 257 -8.20 -2.29 -19.51
CA TYR A 257 -7.94 -1.34 -18.42
C TYR A 257 -7.29 -1.95 -17.16
N TYR A 258 -7.42 -3.26 -16.94
CA TYR A 258 -6.77 -3.99 -15.84
C TYR A 258 -5.71 -4.99 -16.31
N SER A 259 -5.30 -4.92 -17.59
CA SER A 259 -4.44 -5.93 -18.23
C SER A 259 -3.05 -6.05 -17.61
N ASP A 260 -2.48 -4.95 -17.10
CA ASP A 260 -1.16 -4.95 -16.43
C ASP A 260 -1.14 -5.79 -15.14
N SER A 261 -2.30 -5.99 -14.51
CA SER A 261 -2.48 -6.79 -13.29
C SER A 261 -3.09 -8.17 -13.57
N GLN A 262 -3.19 -8.57 -14.85
CA GLN A 262 -3.75 -9.85 -15.27
C GLN A 262 -2.65 -10.78 -15.80
N TYR A 263 -2.90 -12.09 -15.71
CA TYR A 263 -2.08 -13.05 -16.44
C TYR A 263 -2.26 -12.89 -17.95
N ALA A 264 -1.24 -13.25 -18.72
CA ALA A 264 -1.38 -13.25 -20.17
C ALA A 264 -2.55 -14.16 -20.61
N PRO A 265 -3.34 -13.76 -21.62
CA PRO A 265 -4.37 -14.61 -22.17
C PRO A 265 -3.82 -15.96 -22.64
N ILE A 266 -4.55 -17.03 -22.34
CA ILE A 266 -4.27 -18.39 -22.79
C ILE A 266 -4.94 -18.57 -24.15
N GLN A 267 -4.15 -18.76 -25.20
CA GLN A 267 -4.67 -19.09 -26.52
C GLN A 267 -5.10 -20.56 -26.55
N VAL A 268 -6.35 -20.82 -26.92
CA VAL A 268 -6.90 -22.16 -27.12
C VAL A 268 -7.66 -22.16 -28.43
N ASP A 269 -7.13 -22.85 -29.43
CA ASP A 269 -7.65 -22.84 -30.81
C ASP A 269 -7.83 -21.39 -31.35
N GLU A 270 -9.04 -21.01 -31.74
CA GLU A 270 -9.38 -19.66 -32.23
C GLU A 270 -9.78 -18.69 -31.11
N GLU A 271 -9.90 -19.17 -29.87
CA GLU A 271 -10.34 -18.40 -28.71
C GLU A 271 -9.20 -18.02 -27.76
N GLN A 272 -9.46 -16.97 -26.98
CA GLN A 272 -8.58 -16.51 -25.92
C GLN A 272 -9.30 -16.59 -24.58
N PHE A 273 -8.63 -17.17 -23.59
CA PHE A 273 -9.14 -17.28 -22.23
C PHE A 273 -8.25 -16.51 -21.27
N LEU A 274 -8.82 -16.07 -20.15
CA LEU A 274 -8.10 -15.39 -19.09
C LEU A 274 -8.40 -16.08 -17.75
N LEU A 275 -7.37 -16.27 -16.93
CA LEU A 275 -7.55 -16.58 -15.51
C LEU A 275 -8.30 -15.41 -14.86
N LYS A 276 -9.40 -15.68 -14.16
CA LYS A 276 -10.25 -14.60 -13.64
C LYS A 276 -9.51 -13.74 -12.61
N PRO A 277 -9.39 -12.41 -12.81
CA PRO A 277 -8.82 -11.51 -11.80
C PRO A 277 -9.83 -11.09 -10.71
N MET A 278 -11.11 -11.41 -10.93
CA MET A 278 -12.26 -11.13 -10.07
C MET A 278 -13.47 -11.97 -10.48
N ASN A 279 -14.47 -12.08 -9.59
CA ASN A 279 -15.65 -12.93 -9.83
C ASN A 279 -16.82 -12.17 -10.49
N CYS A 280 -16.84 -10.84 -10.41
CA CYS A 280 -17.97 -9.98 -10.83
C CYS A 280 -18.56 -10.33 -12.20
N PRO A 281 -17.75 -10.47 -13.28
CA PRO A 281 -18.29 -10.78 -14.61
C PRO A 281 -19.04 -12.12 -14.66
N HIS A 282 -18.58 -13.11 -13.88
CA HIS A 282 -19.23 -14.42 -13.83
C HIS A 282 -20.53 -14.38 -13.02
N HIS A 283 -20.56 -13.65 -11.90
CA HIS A 283 -21.77 -13.47 -11.10
C HIS A 283 -22.86 -12.75 -11.90
N ILE A 284 -22.47 -11.80 -12.75
CA ILE A 284 -23.37 -11.14 -13.70
C ILE A 284 -23.93 -12.13 -14.73
N GLN A 285 -23.15 -13.10 -15.22
CA GLN A 285 -23.68 -14.13 -16.13
C GLN A 285 -24.68 -15.05 -15.44
N VAL A 286 -24.50 -15.35 -14.15
CA VAL A 286 -25.51 -16.09 -13.37
C VAL A 286 -26.78 -15.27 -13.18
N PHE A 287 -26.66 -13.97 -12.92
CA PHE A 287 -27.83 -13.09 -12.90
C PHE A 287 -28.52 -13.04 -14.27
N ALA A 288 -27.76 -12.88 -15.35
CA ALA A 288 -28.30 -12.76 -16.70
C ALA A 288 -28.88 -14.05 -17.29
N SER A 289 -28.67 -15.21 -16.65
CA SER A 289 -29.18 -16.50 -17.18
C SER A 289 -30.70 -16.64 -17.04
N GLU A 290 -31.34 -15.81 -16.22
CA GLU A 290 -32.78 -15.87 -15.94
C GLU A 290 -33.41 -14.47 -16.00
N MET A 291 -34.73 -14.41 -16.20
CA MET A 291 -35.48 -13.17 -16.11
C MET A 291 -35.85 -12.89 -14.65
N HIS A 292 -35.53 -11.69 -14.16
CA HIS A 292 -35.83 -11.26 -12.80
C HIS A 292 -36.91 -10.19 -12.76
N SER A 293 -37.87 -10.34 -11.85
CA SER A 293 -38.83 -9.30 -11.48
C SER A 293 -38.22 -8.39 -10.41
N TYR A 294 -38.69 -7.14 -10.33
CA TYR A 294 -38.36 -6.25 -9.22
C TYR A 294 -38.73 -6.84 -7.84
N ARG A 295 -39.65 -7.81 -7.81
CA ARG A 295 -40.07 -8.53 -6.59
C ARG A 295 -39.07 -9.59 -6.13
N ASP A 296 -38.21 -10.05 -7.04
CA ASP A 296 -37.18 -11.05 -6.74
C ASP A 296 -35.96 -10.38 -6.09
N LEU A 297 -35.84 -9.05 -6.21
CA LEU A 297 -34.78 -8.26 -5.60
C LEU A 297 -35.12 -7.93 -4.13
N PRO A 298 -34.14 -7.95 -3.21
CA PRO A 298 -32.70 -8.07 -3.46
C PRO A 298 -32.22 -9.51 -3.68
N LEU A 299 -31.38 -9.73 -4.70
CA LEU A 299 -30.67 -10.99 -4.92
C LEU A 299 -29.22 -10.84 -4.46
N ARG A 300 -28.71 -11.81 -3.70
CA ARG A 300 -27.36 -11.77 -3.12
C ARG A 300 -26.59 -13.02 -3.50
N PHE A 301 -25.72 -12.94 -4.49
CA PHE A 301 -24.87 -14.09 -4.87
C PHE A 301 -23.54 -14.01 -4.13
N ALA A 302 -23.16 -15.10 -3.45
CA ALA A 302 -21.89 -15.22 -2.73
C ALA A 302 -21.06 -16.38 -3.28
N GLU A 303 -19.75 -16.21 -3.36
CA GLU A 303 -18.81 -17.23 -3.77
C GLU A 303 -17.51 -17.08 -2.98
N PHE A 304 -16.99 -18.19 -2.45
CA PHE A 304 -15.58 -18.25 -2.05
C PHE A 304 -14.75 -18.40 -3.34
N GLY A 305 -14.70 -17.32 -4.11
CA GLY A 305 -14.26 -17.28 -5.50
C GLY A 305 -12.75 -17.12 -5.58
N THR A 306 -12.09 -18.10 -6.18
CA THR A 306 -10.64 -18.06 -6.37
C THR A 306 -10.26 -17.31 -7.63
N VAL A 307 -9.45 -16.28 -7.45
CA VAL A 307 -9.03 -15.34 -8.49
C VAL A 307 -7.51 -15.30 -8.59
N TYR A 308 -7.01 -14.77 -9.70
CA TYR A 308 -5.60 -14.70 -10.01
C TYR A 308 -5.20 -13.31 -10.48
N ARG A 309 -4.23 -12.69 -9.80
CA ARG A 309 -3.69 -11.37 -10.15
C ARG A 309 -2.20 -11.45 -10.40
N TYR A 310 -1.73 -10.77 -11.43
CA TYR A 310 -0.31 -10.68 -11.76
C TYR A 310 0.37 -9.62 -10.89
N GLU A 311 0.66 -9.98 -9.66
CA GLU A 311 1.47 -9.16 -8.75
C GLU A 311 2.95 -9.27 -9.11
N LYS A 312 3.69 -8.15 -9.06
CA LYS A 312 5.13 -8.17 -9.35
C LYS A 312 5.85 -9.01 -8.30
N SER A 313 6.90 -9.73 -8.70
CA SER A 313 7.55 -10.69 -7.79
C SER A 313 8.14 -10.06 -6.53
N GLY A 314 8.52 -8.78 -6.58
CA GLY A 314 9.01 -8.03 -5.42
C GLY A 314 7.92 -7.59 -4.44
N GLU A 315 6.65 -7.63 -4.85
CA GLU A 315 5.50 -7.22 -4.02
C GLU A 315 4.91 -8.40 -3.23
N LEU A 316 5.28 -9.64 -3.59
CA LEU A 316 4.77 -10.84 -2.96
C LEU A 316 5.26 -10.98 -1.51
N SER A 317 4.34 -11.24 -0.58
CA SER A 317 4.66 -11.32 0.84
C SER A 317 3.76 -12.32 1.57
N GLY A 318 4.34 -13.50 1.88
CA GLY A 318 3.64 -14.57 2.60
C GLY A 318 2.25 -14.85 2.02
N LEU A 319 1.24 -14.93 2.88
CA LEU A 319 -0.19 -14.96 2.51
C LEU A 319 -0.86 -13.59 2.34
N THR A 320 -0.19 -12.48 2.67
CA THR A 320 -0.80 -11.13 2.64
C THR A 320 -0.91 -10.60 1.22
N ARG A 321 0.08 -10.88 0.36
CA ARG A 321 0.08 -10.50 -1.05
C ARG A 321 0.56 -11.67 -1.90
N VAL A 322 -0.39 -12.27 -2.62
CA VAL A 322 -0.22 -13.52 -3.38
C VAL A 322 -0.84 -13.37 -4.77
N ARG A 323 -0.46 -14.26 -5.69
CA ARG A 323 -0.98 -14.26 -7.07
C ARG A 323 -2.26 -15.06 -7.25
N GLY A 324 -2.52 -16.02 -6.37
CA GLY A 324 -3.74 -16.82 -6.35
C GLY A 324 -4.33 -16.81 -4.95
N PHE A 325 -5.58 -16.35 -4.84
CA PHE A 325 -6.27 -16.24 -3.57
C PHE A 325 -7.77 -16.42 -3.74
N THR A 326 -8.43 -16.76 -2.64
CA THR A 326 -9.86 -16.94 -2.58
C THR A 326 -10.46 -15.81 -1.77
N GLN A 327 -11.39 -15.09 -2.39
CA GLN A 327 -12.15 -14.03 -1.74
C GLN A 327 -13.48 -14.61 -1.27
N ASP A 328 -13.94 -14.19 -0.10
CA ASP A 328 -15.32 -14.30 0.36
C ASP A 328 -16.23 -13.30 -0.39
N ASP A 329 -16.22 -13.40 -1.72
CA ASP A 329 -16.79 -12.42 -2.62
C ASP A 329 -18.32 -12.53 -2.70
N ALA A 330 -19.00 -11.40 -2.87
CA ALA A 330 -20.44 -11.38 -3.08
C ALA A 330 -20.88 -10.19 -3.94
N HIS A 331 -21.89 -10.44 -4.78
CA HIS A 331 -22.50 -9.43 -5.64
C HIS A 331 -23.99 -9.39 -5.37
N LEU A 332 -24.45 -8.21 -4.96
CA LEU A 332 -25.85 -7.94 -4.65
C LEU A 332 -26.48 -7.18 -5.81
N PHE A 333 -27.64 -7.66 -6.27
CA PHE A 333 -28.46 -7.04 -7.29
C PHE A 333 -29.69 -6.46 -6.60
N VAL A 334 -29.84 -5.15 -6.68
CA VAL A 334 -30.79 -4.38 -5.87
C VAL A 334 -31.41 -3.28 -6.71
N THR A 335 -32.60 -2.79 -6.32
CA THR A 335 -33.14 -1.56 -6.89
C THR A 335 -32.46 -0.33 -6.26
N PRO A 336 -32.52 0.86 -6.89
CA PRO A 336 -31.97 2.08 -6.30
C PRO A 336 -32.51 2.39 -4.90
N GLU A 337 -33.78 2.07 -4.63
CA GLU A 337 -34.42 2.29 -3.34
C GLU A 337 -33.91 1.34 -2.25
N GLN A 338 -33.45 0.15 -2.63
CA GLN A 338 -32.92 -0.87 -1.73
C GLN A 338 -31.43 -0.67 -1.40
N LEU A 339 -30.72 0.15 -2.16
CA LEU A 339 -29.27 0.30 -2.09
C LEU A 339 -28.77 0.62 -0.66
N SER A 340 -29.39 1.59 0.00
CA SER A 340 -28.96 2.04 1.33
C SER A 340 -29.12 0.93 2.39
N ASP A 341 -30.29 0.28 2.43
CA ASP A 341 -30.55 -0.77 3.42
C ASP A 341 -29.67 -2.01 3.19
N GLU A 342 -29.44 -2.42 1.94
CA GLU A 342 -28.56 -3.53 1.62
C GLU A 342 -27.10 -3.23 1.93
N PHE A 343 -26.64 -2.00 1.68
CA PHE A 343 -25.29 -1.58 2.02
C PHE A 343 -25.06 -1.60 3.54
N ILE A 344 -26.04 -1.14 4.33
CA ILE A 344 -25.99 -1.24 5.81
C ILE A 344 -25.91 -2.70 6.24
N GLY A 345 -26.72 -3.59 5.64
CA GLY A 345 -26.68 -5.02 5.95
C GLY A 345 -25.32 -5.69 5.66
N VAL A 346 -24.60 -5.21 4.65
CA VAL A 346 -23.21 -5.62 4.36
C VAL A 346 -22.26 -5.12 5.44
N VAL A 347 -22.36 -3.85 5.84
CA VAL A 347 -21.53 -3.28 6.92
C VAL A 347 -21.74 -4.05 8.24
N GLU A 348 -22.98 -4.35 8.61
CA GLU A 348 -23.30 -5.15 9.80
C GLU A 348 -22.73 -6.57 9.74
N LEU A 349 -22.66 -7.17 8.54
CA LEU A 349 -22.01 -8.47 8.34
C LEU A 349 -20.50 -8.37 8.57
N ILE A 350 -19.86 -7.33 8.04
CA ILE A 350 -18.42 -7.07 8.24
C ILE A 350 -18.12 -6.88 9.73
N GLU A 351 -18.87 -6.03 10.44
CA GLU A 351 -18.70 -5.80 11.88
C GLU A 351 -18.91 -7.07 12.70
N PHE A 352 -19.91 -7.89 12.34
CA PHE A 352 -20.12 -9.18 12.97
C PHE A 352 -18.91 -10.08 12.80
N VAL A 353 -18.38 -10.20 11.58
CA VAL A 353 -17.19 -11.02 11.30
C VAL A 353 -16.00 -10.49 12.10
N PHE A 354 -15.70 -9.19 12.02
CA PHE A 354 -14.59 -8.55 12.72
C PHE A 354 -14.65 -8.77 14.23
N THR A 355 -15.81 -8.58 14.84
CA THR A 355 -16.04 -8.84 16.26
C THR A 355 -15.77 -10.30 16.62
N ARG A 356 -16.22 -11.24 15.77
CA ARG A 356 -16.06 -12.69 16.01
C ARG A 356 -14.62 -13.17 15.86
N VAL A 357 -13.85 -12.57 14.96
CA VAL A 357 -12.43 -12.91 14.76
C VAL A 357 -11.48 -12.06 15.61
N GLY A 358 -12.01 -11.12 16.40
CA GLY A 358 -11.24 -10.26 17.31
C GLY A 358 -10.51 -9.10 16.62
N LEU A 359 -10.96 -8.68 15.44
CA LEU A 359 -10.44 -7.52 14.73
C LEU A 359 -11.16 -6.25 15.19
N THR A 360 -10.63 -5.60 16.23
CA THR A 360 -11.24 -4.39 16.80
C THR A 360 -10.54 -3.09 16.38
N ASP A 361 -9.33 -3.17 15.83
CA ASP A 361 -8.54 -2.02 15.38
C ASP A 361 -8.60 -1.90 13.85
N PHE A 362 -9.58 -1.14 13.37
CA PHE A 362 -9.75 -0.83 11.96
C PHE A 362 -10.24 0.60 11.78
N ARG A 363 -9.96 1.17 10.61
CA ARG A 363 -10.56 2.44 10.17
C ARG A 363 -11.37 2.20 8.90
N ALA A 364 -12.49 2.90 8.77
CA ALA A 364 -13.24 2.93 7.54
C ALA A 364 -12.69 4.03 6.62
N ARG A 365 -12.70 3.76 5.32
CA ARG A 365 -12.28 4.71 4.30
C ARG A 365 -13.26 4.71 3.14
N VAL A 366 -13.82 5.87 2.82
CA VAL A 366 -14.69 6.09 1.67
C VAL A 366 -13.82 6.58 0.51
N GLY A 367 -13.59 5.71 -0.46
CA GLY A 367 -12.87 6.03 -1.69
C GLY A 367 -13.78 6.71 -2.70
N THR A 368 -13.44 7.93 -3.10
CA THR A 368 -14.16 8.71 -4.12
C THR A 368 -13.32 8.88 -5.38
N ARG A 369 -13.93 9.44 -6.45
CA ARG A 369 -13.22 9.73 -7.69
C ARG A 369 -12.12 10.76 -7.44
N ASP A 370 -10.94 10.54 -8.02
CA ASP A 370 -10.01 11.62 -8.32
C ASP A 370 -10.60 12.49 -9.44
N PRO A 371 -10.83 13.80 -9.21
CA PRO A 371 -11.33 14.73 -10.23
C PRO A 371 -10.43 14.83 -11.46
N GLU A 372 -9.13 14.58 -11.30
CA GLU A 372 -8.11 14.75 -12.35
C GLU A 372 -7.85 13.46 -13.14
N SER A 373 -8.53 12.34 -12.82
CA SER A 373 -8.32 11.05 -13.48
C SER A 373 -9.45 10.67 -14.43
N ASP A 374 -9.07 10.16 -15.61
CA ASP A 374 -9.96 9.61 -16.64
C ASP A 374 -10.31 8.13 -16.45
N LYS A 375 -9.81 7.50 -15.37
CA LYS A 375 -10.01 6.08 -15.05
C LYS A 375 -11.45 5.72 -14.71
N TYR A 376 -12.25 6.67 -14.23
CA TYR A 376 -13.60 6.40 -13.71
C TYR A 376 -14.66 6.43 -14.81
N VAL A 377 -15.44 5.37 -14.90
CA VAL A 377 -16.51 5.23 -15.89
C VAL A 377 -17.90 5.45 -15.27
N GLY A 378 -18.89 5.79 -16.09
CA GLY A 378 -20.29 5.92 -15.66
C GLY A 378 -20.76 7.36 -15.41
N ASP A 379 -22.05 7.49 -15.06
CA ASP A 379 -22.74 8.78 -14.89
C ASP A 379 -22.32 9.48 -13.59
N PRO A 380 -21.83 10.73 -13.63
CA PRO A 380 -21.50 11.52 -12.43
C PRO A 380 -22.62 11.57 -11.39
N VAL A 381 -23.89 11.60 -11.81
CA VAL A 381 -25.04 11.64 -10.87
C VAL A 381 -25.15 10.33 -10.09
N LEU A 382 -24.91 9.19 -10.73
CA LEU A 382 -24.90 7.88 -10.05
C LEU A 382 -23.72 7.77 -9.08
N TRP A 383 -22.58 8.36 -9.43
CA TRP A 383 -21.42 8.43 -8.54
C TRP A 383 -21.72 9.23 -7.27
N ASP A 384 -22.35 10.39 -7.40
CA ASP A 384 -22.73 11.22 -6.25
C ASP A 384 -23.75 10.52 -5.36
N GLN A 385 -24.74 9.84 -5.96
CA GLN A 385 -25.73 9.05 -5.23
C GLN A 385 -25.09 7.87 -4.48
N ALA A 386 -24.22 7.10 -5.13
CA ALA A 386 -23.54 5.97 -4.52
C ALA A 386 -22.60 6.44 -3.39
N THR A 387 -21.88 7.54 -3.60
CA THR A 387 -20.98 8.12 -2.57
C THR A 387 -21.78 8.56 -1.35
N ARG A 388 -22.92 9.22 -1.56
CA ARG A 388 -23.82 9.63 -0.49
C ARG A 388 -24.39 8.43 0.28
N ALA A 389 -24.81 7.37 -0.42
CA ALA A 389 -25.31 6.16 0.22
C ALA A 389 -24.27 5.50 1.15
N ILE A 390 -22.99 5.46 0.72
CA ILE A 390 -21.89 4.94 1.56
C ILE A 390 -21.71 5.80 2.82
N ILE A 391 -21.71 7.13 2.66
CA ILE A 391 -21.54 8.07 3.78
C ILE A 391 -22.69 7.93 4.79
N GLU A 392 -23.93 7.94 4.31
CA GLU A 392 -25.13 7.79 5.15
C GLU A 392 -25.11 6.46 5.93
N ALA A 393 -24.65 5.37 5.29
CA ALA A 393 -24.49 4.09 5.97
C ALA A 393 -23.41 4.14 7.07
N CYS A 394 -22.27 4.78 6.79
CA CYS A 394 -21.22 4.96 7.80
C CYS A 394 -21.73 5.76 9.01
N GLU A 395 -22.48 6.84 8.77
CA GLU A 395 -23.07 7.67 9.82
C GLU A 395 -24.13 6.92 10.64
N LYS A 396 -24.99 6.14 9.98
CA LYS A 396 -26.05 5.37 10.64
C LYS A 396 -25.51 4.25 11.53
N VAL A 397 -24.42 3.60 11.12
CA VAL A 397 -23.74 2.56 11.90
C VAL A 397 -22.81 3.16 12.96
N GLY A 398 -22.46 4.45 12.84
CA GLY A 398 -21.54 5.12 13.77
C GLY A 398 -20.07 4.76 13.52
N LEU A 399 -19.72 4.42 12.27
CA LEU A 399 -18.36 4.10 11.88
C LEU A 399 -17.47 5.34 11.88
N ASN A 400 -16.25 5.20 12.38
CA ASN A 400 -15.21 6.22 12.20
C ASN A 400 -14.59 6.08 10.81
N TYR A 401 -14.88 7.04 9.91
CA TYR A 401 -14.44 6.99 8.52
C TYR A 401 -13.68 8.26 8.08
N SER A 402 -12.91 8.10 7.01
CA SER A 402 -12.25 9.19 6.28
C SER A 402 -12.66 9.15 4.80
N VAL A 403 -12.69 10.29 4.12
CA VAL A 403 -12.97 10.37 2.69
C VAL A 403 -11.66 10.61 1.95
N GLU A 404 -11.27 9.71 1.06
CA GLU A 404 -10.01 9.76 0.32
C GLU A 404 -10.30 9.76 -1.19
N ALA A 405 -9.94 10.84 -1.89
CA ALA A 405 -10.07 10.95 -3.34
C ALA A 405 -9.02 10.07 -4.04
N GLY A 406 -9.39 9.48 -5.19
CA GLY A 406 -8.49 8.61 -5.95
C GLY A 406 -8.59 7.13 -5.58
N GLU A 407 -9.10 6.85 -4.39
CA GLU A 407 -9.16 5.49 -3.84
C GLU A 407 -10.40 4.71 -4.32
N ALA A 408 -11.25 5.23 -5.20
CA ALA A 408 -12.39 4.47 -5.74
C ALA A 408 -12.00 3.33 -6.72
N ALA A 409 -12.88 2.35 -6.90
CA ALA A 409 -12.79 1.41 -8.03
C ALA A 409 -13.14 2.15 -9.34
N PHE A 410 -12.79 1.61 -10.50
CA PHE A 410 -13.08 2.31 -11.77
C PHE A 410 -14.59 2.42 -12.06
N TYR A 411 -15.40 1.51 -11.49
CA TYR A 411 -16.85 1.40 -11.72
C TYR A 411 -17.72 1.98 -10.59
N GLY A 412 -17.14 2.52 -9.51
CA GLY A 412 -17.93 3.09 -8.42
C GLY A 412 -17.11 3.43 -7.16
N PRO A 413 -17.70 4.19 -6.23
CA PRO A 413 -17.09 4.48 -4.94
C PRO A 413 -17.05 3.21 -4.07
N LYS A 414 -16.17 3.18 -3.07
CA LYS A 414 -16.05 2.02 -2.18
C LYS A 414 -15.85 2.41 -0.73
N LEU A 415 -16.28 1.52 0.16
CA LEU A 415 -15.95 1.56 1.58
C LEU A 415 -14.90 0.48 1.85
N ASP A 416 -13.69 0.90 2.14
CA ASP A 416 -12.61 0.02 2.58
C ASP A 416 -12.57 -0.03 4.11
N PHE A 417 -12.40 -1.24 4.65
CA PHE A 417 -12.05 -1.43 6.04
C PHE A 417 -10.55 -1.72 6.12
N VAL A 418 -9.78 -0.74 6.59
CA VAL A 418 -8.33 -0.83 6.71
C VAL A 418 -7.99 -1.33 8.11
N VAL A 419 -7.53 -2.58 8.17
CA VAL A 419 -7.09 -3.25 9.40
C VAL A 419 -5.58 -3.13 9.51
N ARG A 420 -5.07 -2.78 10.70
CA ARG A 420 -3.63 -2.74 10.97
C ARG A 420 -3.10 -4.14 11.19
N ASP A 421 -2.04 -4.52 10.47
CA ASP A 421 -1.38 -5.80 10.72
C ASP A 421 -0.54 -5.77 12.03
N VAL A 422 0.07 -6.89 12.40
CA VAL A 422 0.94 -6.97 13.60
C VAL A 422 2.16 -6.03 13.54
N LEU A 423 2.50 -5.55 12.34
CA LEU A 423 3.56 -4.58 12.07
C LEU A 423 2.99 -3.15 11.96
N LYS A 424 1.71 -2.95 12.30
CA LYS A 424 0.95 -1.69 12.22
C LYS A 424 0.90 -1.06 10.81
N ARG A 425 1.00 -1.87 9.77
CA ARG A 425 0.88 -1.43 8.37
C ARG A 425 -0.55 -1.40 7.89
#